data_AF-X1PFA7-F1
#
_entry.id   AF-X1PFA7-F1
#
_cell.length_a   1.000
_cell.length_b   1.000
_cell.length_c   1.000
_cell.angle_alpha   90.00
_cell.angle_beta   90.00
_cell.angle_gamma   90.00
#
_symmetry.space_group_name_H-M   'P 1'
#
loop_
_entity.id
_entity.type
_entity.pdbx_description
1 polymer ?
#
loop_
_entity_poly.entity_id
_entity_poly.type
_entity_poly.pdbx_seq_one_letter_code
_entity_poly.pdbx_strand_id
1 'polypeptide(L)'
;MEKIEFIEEHTPADYLLKLDLTLPKWVSTSLGLNDFMYINSKRLRGAINHFLELLSPLLFHQKSQLGGFYSIHTWKTTKPLEPHLHVHLNVFNVAYNRKGKTFHRFKPIISHRAVKVAWRNALKAQGLWDNPLESFLPDCHVGYIKLADRVRLMSRIRYIFRKPIVDMNKNIGNCDTSHVNPVWARALLDYTPRQVFVGWCFNLKRFGFKC
;
A
#
# COMPACT_ATOMS: atom_id res chain seq x y z
N MET A 1 -3.08 -29.70 -2.17
CA MET A 1 -1.93 -28.91 -1.68
C MET A 1 -0.90 -28.89 -2.79
N GLU A 2 -0.51 -27.72 -3.29
CA GLU A 2 0.56 -27.66 -4.31
C GLU A 2 1.91 -27.96 -3.64
N LYS A 3 2.72 -28.85 -4.24
CA LYS A 3 4.12 -29.02 -3.84
C LYS A 3 4.87 -27.76 -4.29
N ILE A 4 5.33 -26.97 -3.32
CA ILE A 4 6.04 -25.71 -3.54
C ILE A 4 7.46 -25.91 -3.03
N GLU A 5 8.43 -25.54 -3.86
CA GLU A 5 9.84 -25.64 -3.52
C GLU A 5 10.41 -24.24 -3.24
N PHE A 6 11.22 -24.13 -2.19
CA PHE A 6 11.96 -22.91 -1.90
C PHE A 6 13.36 -23.06 -2.48
N ILE A 7 13.76 -22.17 -3.39
CA ILE A 7 15.11 -22.23 -3.99
C ILE A 7 16.19 -21.99 -2.91
N GLU A 8 15.83 -21.27 -1.85
CA GLU A 8 16.61 -21.11 -0.64
C GLU A 8 15.80 -21.59 0.57
N GLU A 9 15.69 -22.91 0.71
CA GLU A 9 14.85 -23.64 1.68
C GLU A 9 15.05 -23.24 3.16
N HIS A 10 16.13 -22.53 3.50
CA HIS A 10 16.51 -22.26 4.89
C HIS A 10 16.67 -20.79 5.27
N THR A 11 16.31 -19.86 4.39
CA THR A 11 16.43 -18.45 4.75
C THR A 11 15.03 -17.81 4.78
N PRO A 12 14.56 -17.31 5.93
CA PRO A 12 13.22 -16.72 6.05
C PRO A 12 13.14 -15.40 5.26
N ALA A 13 11.93 -14.89 5.02
CA ALA A 13 11.80 -13.51 4.59
C ALA A 13 12.54 -12.60 5.59
N ASP A 14 13.44 -11.77 5.09
CA ASP A 14 14.33 -10.97 5.94
C ASP A 14 13.80 -9.55 6.11
N TYR A 15 13.06 -9.05 5.12
CA TYR A 15 12.64 -7.66 5.05
C TYR A 15 11.18 -7.51 4.63
N LEU A 16 10.54 -6.54 5.27
CA LEU A 16 9.33 -5.89 4.78
C LEU A 16 9.73 -4.58 4.08
N LEU A 17 9.51 -4.52 2.77
CA LEU A 17 9.55 -3.27 2.01
C LEU A 17 8.27 -2.49 2.32
N LYS A 18 8.39 -1.39 3.06
CA LYS A 18 7.28 -0.50 3.39
C LYS A 18 7.21 0.63 2.37
N LEU A 19 6.03 0.84 1.80
CA LEU A 19 5.74 1.84 0.79
C LEU A 19 4.53 2.65 1.26
N ASP A 20 4.71 3.94 1.45
CA ASP A 20 3.60 4.88 1.67
C ASP A 20 3.37 5.61 0.36
N LEU A 21 2.27 5.29 -0.31
CA LEU A 21 1.96 5.74 -1.66
C LEU A 21 0.78 6.71 -1.61
N THR A 22 1.08 8.01 -1.68
CA THR A 22 0.08 9.06 -1.59
C THR A 22 -0.56 9.29 -2.95
N LEU A 23 -1.88 9.51 -2.97
CA LEU A 23 -2.58 9.95 -4.17
C LEU A 23 -2.61 11.47 -4.24
N PRO A 24 -2.77 12.04 -5.45
CA PRO A 24 -2.88 13.48 -5.59
C PRO A 24 -4.02 14.09 -4.75
N LYS A 25 -3.84 15.36 -4.36
CA LYS A 25 -4.81 16.08 -3.54
C LYS A 25 -6.20 16.12 -4.19
N TRP A 26 -6.28 16.31 -5.51
CA TRP A 26 -7.56 16.34 -6.24
C TRP A 26 -8.32 15.00 -6.18
N VAL A 27 -7.61 13.88 -6.15
CA VAL A 27 -8.22 12.55 -5.92
C VAL A 27 -8.67 12.41 -4.47
N SER A 28 -7.92 12.97 -3.51
CA SER A 28 -8.28 12.91 -2.10
C SER A 28 -9.51 13.78 -1.77
N THR A 29 -9.60 14.98 -2.32
CA THR A 29 -10.72 15.92 -2.08
C THR A 29 -12.04 15.39 -2.64
N SER A 30 -12.01 14.58 -3.70
CA SER A 30 -13.23 13.99 -4.28
C SER A 30 -13.85 12.85 -3.47
N LEU A 31 -13.20 12.40 -2.38
CA LEU A 31 -13.69 11.31 -1.52
C LEU A 31 -14.95 11.65 -0.69
N GLY A 32 -15.33 12.92 -0.57
CA GLY A 32 -16.42 13.38 0.31
C GLY A 32 -17.85 13.15 -0.19
N LEU A 33 -18.06 12.40 -1.27
CA LEU A 33 -19.38 12.19 -1.90
C LEU A 33 -19.67 10.68 -2.03
N ASN A 34 -20.84 10.25 -1.54
CA ASN A 34 -21.15 8.87 -1.11
C ASN A 34 -21.01 7.75 -2.17
N ASP A 35 -20.92 8.06 -3.45
CA ASP A 35 -20.72 7.06 -4.52
C ASP A 35 -19.24 6.85 -4.92
N PHE A 36 -18.36 7.77 -4.50
CA PHE A 36 -16.99 7.86 -5.00
C PHE A 36 -16.04 6.85 -4.34
N MET A 37 -16.26 6.50 -3.06
CA MET A 37 -15.42 5.51 -2.35
C MET A 37 -15.46 4.13 -3.04
N TYR A 38 -16.62 3.71 -3.56
CA TYR A 38 -16.76 2.41 -4.20
C TYR A 38 -16.04 2.35 -5.56
N ILE A 39 -16.27 3.33 -6.44
CA ILE A 39 -15.65 3.41 -7.78
C ILE A 39 -14.13 3.58 -7.67
N ASN A 40 -13.67 4.46 -6.77
CA ASN A 40 -12.24 4.62 -6.52
C ASN A 40 -11.63 3.39 -5.88
N SER A 41 -12.36 2.59 -5.10
CA SER A 41 -11.80 1.33 -4.57
C SER A 41 -11.41 0.36 -5.69
N LYS A 42 -12.17 0.29 -6.80
CA LYS A 42 -11.84 -0.57 -7.95
C LYS A 42 -10.63 -0.01 -8.72
N ARG A 43 -10.65 1.28 -9.04
CA ARG A 43 -9.54 1.96 -9.75
C ARG A 43 -8.25 1.92 -8.93
N LEU A 44 -8.33 2.15 -7.62
CA LEU A 44 -7.19 2.10 -6.71
C LEU A 44 -6.63 0.68 -6.59
N ARG A 45 -7.48 -0.34 -6.48
CA ARG A 45 -7.03 -1.74 -6.54
C ARG A 45 -6.33 -2.04 -7.86
N GLY A 46 -6.87 -1.56 -8.99
CA GLY A 46 -6.23 -1.64 -10.30
C GLY A 46 -4.85 -0.99 -10.30
N ALA A 47 -4.74 0.21 -9.72
CA ALA A 47 -3.48 0.95 -9.64
C ALA A 47 -2.46 0.21 -8.76
N ILE A 48 -2.86 -0.33 -7.61
CA ILE A 48 -1.98 -1.11 -6.75
C ILE A 48 -1.46 -2.35 -7.46
N ASN A 49 -2.33 -3.08 -8.17
CA ASN A 49 -1.92 -4.28 -8.92
C ASN A 49 -0.95 -3.92 -10.06
N HIS A 50 -1.28 -2.89 -10.85
CA HIS A 50 -0.40 -2.43 -11.93
C HIS A 50 0.93 -1.88 -11.40
N PHE A 51 0.90 -1.21 -10.26
CA PHE A 51 2.11 -0.77 -9.58
C PHE A 51 3.02 -1.94 -9.20
N LEU A 52 2.47 -3.04 -8.68
CA LEU A 52 3.27 -4.24 -8.38
C LEU A 52 3.88 -4.86 -9.65
N GLU A 53 3.16 -4.84 -10.78
CA GLU A 53 3.68 -5.28 -12.09
C GLU A 53 4.85 -4.42 -12.55
N LEU A 54 4.76 -3.10 -12.39
CA LEU A 54 5.82 -2.14 -12.72
C LEU A 54 7.01 -2.23 -11.73
N LEU A 55 6.75 -2.59 -10.48
CA LEU A 55 7.76 -2.69 -9.43
C LEU A 55 8.60 -3.96 -9.57
N SER A 56 7.98 -5.07 -9.96
CA SER A 56 8.63 -6.37 -10.11
C SER A 56 9.94 -6.34 -10.93
N PRO A 57 9.97 -5.81 -12.18
CA PRO A 57 11.19 -5.79 -12.99
C PRO A 57 12.28 -4.87 -12.44
N LEU A 58 11.95 -3.96 -11.52
CA LEU A 58 12.92 -3.08 -10.86
C LEU A 58 13.63 -3.78 -9.67
N LEU A 59 13.06 -4.87 -9.18
CA LEU A 59 13.57 -5.62 -8.02
C LEU A 59 14.26 -6.92 -8.44
N PHE A 60 13.80 -7.55 -9.53
CA PHE A 60 14.36 -8.79 -10.07
C PHE A 60 13.97 -9.00 -11.53
N HIS A 61 14.78 -9.75 -12.27
CA HIS A 61 14.56 -10.01 -13.71
C HIS A 61 13.65 -11.21 -13.99
N GLN A 62 13.45 -12.10 -13.01
CA GLN A 62 12.69 -13.33 -13.20
C GLN A 62 11.19 -13.06 -13.33
N LYS A 63 10.48 -13.83 -14.16
CA LYS A 63 9.02 -13.73 -14.29
C LYS A 63 8.32 -14.31 -13.05
N SER A 64 8.24 -13.51 -12.01
CA SER A 64 7.68 -13.89 -10.71
C SER A 64 6.79 -12.80 -10.15
N GLN A 65 5.89 -13.18 -9.26
CA GLN A 65 4.95 -12.27 -8.64
C GLN A 65 5.49 -11.78 -7.30
N LEU A 66 5.32 -10.50 -7.02
CA LEU A 66 5.46 -9.96 -5.67
C LEU A 66 4.31 -10.42 -4.77
N GLY A 67 4.47 -10.28 -3.46
CA GLY A 67 3.42 -10.57 -2.50
C GLY A 67 3.55 -9.73 -1.25
N GLY A 68 2.41 -9.38 -0.70
CA GLY A 68 2.34 -8.52 0.46
C GLY A 68 0.91 -8.24 0.87
N PHE A 69 0.74 -7.12 1.57
CA PHE A 69 -0.57 -6.61 1.97
C PHE A 69 -0.52 -5.09 2.05
N TYR A 70 -1.69 -4.48 1.96
CA TYR A 70 -1.83 -3.05 2.17
C TYR A 70 -3.00 -2.71 3.08
N SER A 71 -2.96 -1.47 3.58
CA SER A 71 -4.12 -0.77 4.11
C SER A 71 -4.24 0.60 3.44
N ILE A 72 -5.43 1.15 3.46
CA ILE A 72 -5.71 2.48 2.91
C ILE A 72 -6.01 3.39 4.09
N HIS A 73 -5.43 4.58 4.06
CA HIS A 73 -5.82 5.69 4.91
C HIS A 73 -6.44 6.76 4.04
N THR A 74 -7.56 7.32 4.50
CA THR A 74 -8.29 8.38 3.80
C THR A 74 -8.06 9.76 4.45
N TRP A 75 -7.30 9.81 5.54
CA TRP A 75 -7.02 11.01 6.32
C TRP A 75 -5.52 11.25 6.48
N LYS A 76 -5.18 12.49 6.84
CA LYS A 76 -3.81 12.88 7.16
C LYS A 76 -3.57 12.78 8.66
N THR A 77 -2.60 11.99 9.08
CA THR A 77 -2.24 11.82 10.51
C THR A 77 -2.16 13.14 11.28
N THR A 78 -1.47 14.15 10.74
CA THR A 78 -1.21 15.43 11.43
C THR A 78 -2.41 16.38 11.40
N LYS A 79 -3.36 16.15 10.48
CA LYS A 79 -4.56 16.96 10.27
C LYS A 79 -5.71 16.03 9.88
N PRO A 80 -6.24 15.24 10.81
CA PRO A 80 -7.13 14.11 10.51
C PRO A 80 -8.43 14.50 9.82
N LEU A 81 -8.89 15.76 9.92
CA LEU A 81 -10.07 16.23 9.18
C LEU A 81 -9.78 16.55 7.71
N GLU A 82 -8.51 16.65 7.28
CA GLU A 82 -8.17 16.84 5.87
C GLU A 82 -8.23 15.50 5.10
N PRO A 83 -9.02 15.41 4.00
CA PRO A 83 -8.99 14.26 3.11
C PRO A 83 -7.59 14.04 2.54
N HIS A 84 -7.07 12.83 2.71
CA HIS A 84 -5.71 12.48 2.31
C HIS A 84 -5.60 10.98 2.04
N LEU A 85 -5.81 10.62 0.78
CA LEU A 85 -5.80 9.23 0.36
C LEU A 85 -4.37 8.75 0.17
N HIS A 86 -3.99 7.72 0.91
CA HIS A 86 -2.71 7.06 0.74
C HIS A 86 -2.78 5.57 1.06
N VAL A 87 -1.91 4.81 0.40
CA VAL A 87 -1.81 3.36 0.54
C VAL A 87 -0.55 3.02 1.32
N HIS A 88 -0.73 2.32 2.44
CA HIS A 88 0.36 1.68 3.14
C HIS A 88 0.58 0.28 2.58
N LEU A 89 1.37 0.17 1.53
CA LEU A 89 1.72 -1.10 0.90
C LEU A 89 2.96 -1.70 1.57
N ASN A 90 2.89 -2.97 1.95
CA ASN A 90 3.98 -3.70 2.57
C ASN A 90 4.24 -4.97 1.78
N VAL A 91 5.43 -5.10 1.22
CA VAL A 91 5.83 -6.19 0.31
C VAL A 91 6.93 -7.01 0.98
N PHE A 92 6.78 -8.33 1.01
CA PHE A 92 7.83 -9.22 1.49
C PHE A 92 8.93 -9.33 0.44
N ASN A 93 10.19 -9.45 0.86
CA ASN A 93 11.33 -9.65 -0.06
C ASN A 93 11.40 -11.08 -0.63
N VAL A 94 10.24 -11.63 -1.00
CA VAL A 94 10.04 -12.97 -1.53
C VAL A 94 9.10 -12.87 -2.74
N ALA A 95 9.50 -13.48 -3.85
CA ALA A 95 8.73 -13.53 -5.08
C ALA A 95 8.38 -14.97 -5.45
N TYR A 96 7.23 -15.16 -6.09
CA TYR A 96 6.71 -16.46 -6.48
C TYR A 96 6.79 -16.67 -7.99
N ASN A 97 7.56 -17.65 -8.43
CA ASN A 97 7.59 -18.13 -9.80
C ASN A 97 6.48 -19.16 -10.00
N ARG A 98 5.38 -18.76 -10.64
CA ARG A 98 4.24 -19.64 -10.89
C ARG A 98 4.57 -20.83 -11.81
N LYS A 99 5.47 -20.65 -12.79
CA LYS A 99 5.83 -21.73 -13.74
C LYS A 99 6.69 -22.79 -13.05
N GLY A 100 7.67 -22.35 -12.27
CA GLY A 100 8.53 -23.22 -11.47
C GLY A 100 7.87 -23.75 -10.20
N LYS A 101 6.74 -23.16 -9.78
CA LYS A 101 6.13 -23.37 -8.45
C LYS A 101 7.14 -23.14 -7.31
N THR A 102 7.99 -22.14 -7.50
CA THR A 102 9.08 -21.86 -6.56
C THR A 102 9.01 -20.48 -5.97
N PHE A 103 9.46 -20.35 -4.73
CA PHE A 103 9.75 -19.06 -4.11
C PHE A 103 11.23 -18.75 -4.19
N HIS A 104 11.56 -17.49 -4.46
CA HIS A 104 12.93 -16.98 -4.38
C HIS A 104 12.95 -15.64 -3.66
N ARG A 105 14.10 -15.29 -3.08
CA ARG A 105 14.30 -13.99 -2.48
C ARG A 105 14.95 -13.02 -3.45
N PHE A 106 14.71 -11.76 -3.19
CA PHE A 106 15.31 -10.66 -3.93
C PHE A 106 15.79 -9.60 -2.95
N LYS A 107 16.77 -8.81 -3.38
CA LYS A 107 17.25 -7.65 -2.63
C LYS A 107 16.18 -6.55 -2.71
N PRO A 108 15.62 -6.07 -1.59
CA PRO A 108 14.48 -5.16 -1.63
C PRO A 108 14.85 -3.72 -2.03
N ILE A 109 16.13 -3.42 -2.27
CA ILE A 109 16.62 -2.06 -2.50
C ILE A 109 16.10 -1.54 -3.84
N ILE A 110 15.47 -0.37 -3.81
CA ILE A 110 14.93 0.28 -4.99
C ILE A 110 15.05 1.80 -4.88
N SER A 111 15.27 2.47 -6.02
CA SER A 111 15.30 3.92 -6.09
C SER A 111 13.95 4.53 -5.72
N HIS A 112 13.95 5.54 -4.83
CA HIS A 112 12.75 6.30 -4.48
C HIS A 112 12.12 6.94 -5.72
N ARG A 113 12.94 7.44 -6.66
CA ARG A 113 12.45 8.02 -7.92
C ARG A 113 11.75 6.97 -8.77
N ALA A 114 12.31 5.75 -8.86
CA ALA A 114 11.70 4.67 -9.63
C ALA A 114 10.33 4.26 -9.05
N VAL A 115 10.22 4.21 -7.72
CA VAL A 115 8.93 3.99 -7.03
C VAL A 115 7.93 5.09 -7.37
N LYS A 116 8.32 6.36 -7.31
CA LYS A 116 7.43 7.48 -7.64
C LYS A 116 6.94 7.43 -9.09
N VAL A 117 7.84 7.15 -10.03
CA VAL A 117 7.50 7.00 -11.45
C VAL A 117 6.56 5.82 -11.68
N ALA A 118 6.85 4.66 -11.10
CA ALA A 118 5.99 3.49 -11.20
C ALA A 118 4.60 3.76 -10.61
N TRP A 119 4.52 4.44 -9.46
CA TRP A 119 3.24 4.77 -8.82
C TRP A 119 2.41 5.74 -9.67
N ARG A 120 3.05 6.80 -10.18
CA ARG A 120 2.42 7.73 -11.13
C ARG A 120 1.84 7.01 -12.34
N ASN A 121 2.63 6.15 -12.98
CA ASN A 121 2.21 5.42 -14.18
C ASN A 121 1.02 4.49 -13.87
N ALA A 122 1.02 3.86 -12.70
CA ALA A 122 -0.10 3.05 -12.24
C ALA A 122 -1.37 3.86 -11.97
N LEU A 123 -1.26 5.05 -11.37
CA LEU A 123 -2.39 5.95 -11.22
C LEU A 123 -2.92 6.44 -12.57
N LYS A 124 -2.03 6.81 -13.50
CA LYS A 124 -2.38 7.26 -14.85
C LYS A 124 -3.15 6.19 -15.61
N ALA A 125 -2.70 4.94 -15.54
CA ALA A 125 -3.38 3.79 -16.17
C ALA A 125 -4.82 3.56 -15.66
N GLN A 126 -5.18 4.12 -14.50
CA GLN A 126 -6.50 3.98 -13.88
C GLN A 126 -7.31 5.29 -13.88
N GLY A 127 -6.84 6.33 -14.56
CA GLY A 127 -7.49 7.64 -14.58
C GLY A 127 -7.48 8.35 -13.22
N LEU A 128 -6.49 8.04 -12.36
CA LEU A 128 -6.28 8.66 -11.05
C LEU A 128 -5.11 9.66 -11.07
N TRP A 129 -4.65 10.02 -12.27
CA TRP A 129 -3.59 10.99 -12.50
C TRP A 129 -3.82 11.72 -13.82
N ASP A 130 -3.99 13.03 -13.74
CA ASP A 130 -4.29 13.92 -14.88
C ASP A 130 -3.23 15.02 -15.08
N ASN A 131 -2.25 15.14 -14.18
CA ASN A 131 -1.18 16.11 -14.33
C ASN A 131 -0.27 15.74 -15.53
N PRO A 132 -0.13 16.63 -16.54
CA PRO A 132 0.59 16.33 -17.77
C PRO A 132 2.12 16.43 -17.64
N LEU A 133 2.64 17.03 -16.57
CA LEU A 133 4.08 17.24 -16.39
C LEU A 133 4.75 15.95 -15.92
N GLU A 134 5.64 15.41 -16.76
CA GLU A 134 6.42 14.20 -16.44
C GLU A 134 7.33 14.38 -15.21
N SER A 135 7.77 15.60 -14.93
CA SER A 135 8.56 15.93 -13.73
C SER A 135 7.72 15.95 -12.44
N PHE A 136 6.39 16.10 -12.55
CA PHE A 136 5.50 16.07 -11.41
C PHE A 136 5.33 14.62 -10.96
N LEU A 137 5.79 14.33 -9.74
CA LEU A 137 5.80 12.98 -9.18
C LEU A 137 4.96 12.94 -7.91
N PRO A 138 4.26 11.82 -7.64
CA PRO A 138 3.52 11.64 -6.39
C PRO A 138 4.48 11.64 -5.20
N ASP A 139 3.92 11.93 -4.04
CA ASP A 139 4.63 11.72 -2.80
C ASP A 139 4.62 10.23 -2.45
N CYS A 140 5.82 9.66 -2.31
CA CYS A 140 6.01 8.27 -1.96
C CYS A 140 7.17 8.16 -0.99
N HIS A 141 6.99 7.37 0.07
CA HIS A 141 8.04 7.04 1.02
C HIS A 141 8.37 5.57 0.94
N VAL A 142 9.66 5.28 0.81
CA VAL A 142 10.20 3.92 0.79
C VAL A 142 10.93 3.68 2.09
N GLY A 143 10.78 2.49 2.66
CA GLY A 143 11.70 2.04 3.69
C GLY A 143 11.68 0.54 3.91
N TYR A 144 12.51 0.12 4.84
CA TYR A 144 12.87 -1.27 5.02
C TYR A 144 12.79 -1.61 6.50
N ILE A 145 12.10 -2.68 6.84
CA ILE A 145 12.03 -3.19 8.20
C ILE A 145 12.53 -4.64 8.16
N LYS A 146 13.61 -4.93 8.89
CA LYS A 146 14.02 -6.33 9.10
C LYS A 146 12.91 -7.05 9.86
N LEU A 147 12.50 -8.24 9.43
CA LEU A 147 11.45 -9.01 10.12
C LEU A 147 11.88 -9.45 11.53
N ALA A 148 13.18 -9.57 11.78
CA ALA A 148 13.75 -9.77 13.10
C ALA A 148 13.55 -8.56 14.04
N ASP A 149 13.40 -7.35 13.51
CA ASP A 149 13.07 -6.14 14.28
C ASP A 149 11.57 -6.10 14.59
N ARG A 150 11.17 -6.96 15.53
CA ARG A 150 9.77 -7.13 15.93
C ARG A 150 9.14 -5.83 16.45
N VAL A 151 9.93 -4.97 17.10
CA VAL A 151 9.43 -3.70 17.66
C VAL A 151 9.01 -2.77 16.53
N ARG A 152 9.90 -2.52 15.56
CA ARG A 152 9.56 -1.65 14.41
C ARG A 152 8.48 -2.27 13.54
N LEU A 153 8.50 -3.59 13.34
CA LEU A 153 7.48 -4.31 12.59
C LEU A 153 6.10 -4.11 13.24
N MET A 154 5.95 -4.43 14.54
CA MET A 154 4.68 -4.27 15.24
C MET A 154 4.22 -2.82 15.32
N SER A 155 5.15 -1.88 15.50
CA SER A 155 4.84 -0.44 15.45
C SER A 155 4.27 -0.04 14.08
N ARG A 156 4.85 -0.54 12.98
CA ARG A 156 4.36 -0.29 11.62
C ARG A 156 2.97 -0.89 11.42
N ILE A 157 2.76 -2.15 11.81
CA ILE A 157 1.45 -2.82 11.67
C ILE A 157 0.37 -2.08 12.47
N ARG A 158 0.65 -1.70 13.73
CA ARG A 158 -0.28 -0.91 14.56
C ARG A 158 -0.60 0.44 13.92
N TYR A 159 0.42 1.12 13.38
CA TYR A 159 0.26 2.41 12.72
C TYR A 159 -0.67 2.33 11.51
N ILE A 160 -0.45 1.38 10.59
CA ILE A 160 -1.22 1.31 9.33
C ILE A 160 -2.66 0.82 9.52
N PHE A 161 -2.98 0.15 10.63
CA PHE A 161 -4.33 -0.35 10.92
C PHE A 161 -5.07 0.41 12.02
N ARG A 162 -4.48 1.49 12.55
CA ARG A 162 -5.15 2.30 13.58
C ARG A 162 -6.35 3.04 13.01
N LYS A 163 -7.37 3.21 13.85
CA LYS A 163 -8.56 4.00 13.49
C LYS A 163 -8.25 5.50 13.42
N PRO A 164 -8.97 6.27 12.59
CA PRO A 164 -8.81 7.73 12.49
C PRO A 164 -8.97 8.45 13.82
N ILE A 165 -9.83 7.94 14.71
CA ILE A 165 -10.07 8.53 16.04
C ILE A 165 -8.80 8.64 16.89
N VAL A 166 -7.82 7.75 16.69
CA VAL A 166 -6.53 7.81 17.38
C VAL A 166 -5.76 9.07 16.97
N ASP A 167 -5.78 9.41 15.68
CA ASP A 167 -5.14 10.62 15.17
C ASP A 167 -5.97 11.87 15.46
N MET A 168 -7.30 11.79 15.44
CA MET A 168 -8.17 12.89 15.89
C MET A 168 -7.88 13.25 17.34
N ASN A 169 -7.90 12.27 18.24
CA ASN A 169 -7.64 12.51 19.65
C ASN A 169 -6.27 13.19 19.89
N LYS A 170 -5.27 12.87 19.05
CA LYS A 170 -3.93 13.45 19.15
C LYS A 170 -3.78 14.81 18.48
N ASN A 171 -4.44 15.02 17.33
CA ASN A 171 -4.11 16.10 16.39
C ASN A 171 -5.32 16.95 15.97
N ILE A 172 -6.49 16.81 16.59
CA ILE A 172 -7.69 17.60 16.21
C ILE A 172 -7.47 19.11 16.36
N GLY A 173 -6.63 19.54 17.31
CA GLY A 173 -6.27 20.95 17.48
C GLY A 173 -5.50 21.56 16.29
N ASN A 174 -4.97 20.73 15.38
CA ASN A 174 -4.32 21.19 14.15
C ASN A 174 -5.29 21.29 12.95
N CYS A 175 -6.56 20.95 13.15
CA CYS A 175 -7.58 20.99 12.12
C CYS A 175 -8.41 22.28 12.21
N ASP A 176 -8.84 22.79 11.05
CA ASP A 176 -9.94 23.74 11.02
C ASP A 176 -11.24 22.96 11.23
N THR A 177 -11.86 23.15 12.40
CA THR A 177 -13.12 22.51 12.78
C THR A 177 -14.35 23.32 12.36
N SER A 178 -14.17 24.56 11.89
CA SER A 178 -15.26 25.53 11.65
C SER A 178 -16.07 25.22 10.39
N HIS A 179 -15.43 24.56 9.41
CA HIS A 179 -16.01 24.30 8.09
C HIS A 179 -15.92 22.82 7.68
N VAL A 180 -15.93 21.92 8.66
CA VAL A 180 -15.85 20.48 8.39
C VAL A 180 -17.16 20.00 7.79
N ASN A 181 -17.09 19.34 6.64
CA ASN A 181 -18.23 18.67 6.06
C ASN A 181 -18.71 17.54 7.00
N PRO A 182 -19.95 17.59 7.53
CA PRO A 182 -20.43 16.62 8.51
C PRO A 182 -20.55 15.20 7.94
N VAL A 183 -20.82 15.06 6.64
CA VAL A 183 -20.86 13.75 5.96
C VAL A 183 -19.47 13.12 5.95
N TRP A 184 -18.44 13.92 5.63
CA TRP A 184 -17.05 13.49 5.68
C TRP A 184 -16.62 13.12 7.10
N ALA A 185 -16.91 13.97 8.08
CA ALA A 185 -16.56 13.68 9.48
C ALA A 185 -17.16 12.36 9.97
N ARG A 186 -18.44 12.11 9.66
CA ARG A 186 -19.11 10.85 9.99
C ARG A 186 -18.47 9.66 9.28
N ALA A 187 -18.29 9.74 7.96
CA ALA A 187 -17.64 8.69 7.19
C ALA A 187 -16.23 8.36 7.72
N LEU A 188 -15.50 9.37 8.18
CA LEU A 188 -14.17 9.19 8.75
C LEU A 188 -14.22 8.54 10.14
N LEU A 189 -15.16 8.91 11.01
CA LEU A 189 -15.34 8.26 12.31
C LEU A 189 -15.72 6.78 12.17
N ASP A 190 -16.53 6.45 11.16
CA ASP A 190 -16.96 5.08 10.85
C ASP A 190 -15.87 4.27 10.10
N TYR A 191 -14.83 4.94 9.59
CA TYR A 191 -13.80 4.30 8.79
C TYR A 191 -12.96 3.31 9.61
N THR A 192 -12.92 2.07 9.12
CA THR A 192 -12.06 1.01 9.68
C THR A 192 -11.06 0.56 8.63
N PRO A 193 -9.75 0.80 8.83
CA PRO A 193 -8.73 0.29 7.93
C PRO A 193 -8.83 -1.22 7.82
N ARG A 194 -8.75 -1.73 6.59
CA ARG A 194 -8.77 -3.17 6.31
C ARG A 194 -7.41 -3.61 5.80
N GLN A 195 -7.04 -4.83 6.15
CA GLN A 195 -5.92 -5.53 5.53
C GLN A 195 -6.39 -6.15 4.23
N VAL A 196 -5.66 -5.87 3.15
CA VAL A 196 -5.91 -6.48 1.85
C VAL A 196 -4.62 -7.11 1.36
N PHE A 197 -4.63 -8.42 1.16
CA PHE A 197 -3.49 -9.14 0.58
C PHE A 197 -3.34 -8.80 -0.91
N VAL A 198 -2.12 -8.95 -1.44
CA VAL A 198 -1.81 -8.73 -2.86
C VAL A 198 -0.85 -9.77 -3.40
N GLY A 199 -0.89 -9.96 -4.73
CA GLY A 199 0.00 -10.86 -5.44
C GLY A 199 -0.11 -12.30 -4.94
N TRP A 200 1.03 -12.97 -4.72
CA TRP A 200 1.01 -14.37 -4.28
C TRP A 200 0.40 -14.55 -2.88
N CYS A 201 0.34 -13.51 -2.03
CA CYS A 201 -0.26 -13.63 -0.69
C CYS A 201 -1.77 -13.91 -0.72
N PHE A 202 -2.48 -13.66 -1.82
CA PHE A 202 -3.87 -14.10 -1.97
C PHE A 202 -4.02 -15.64 -1.93
N ASN A 203 -2.95 -16.37 -2.27
CA ASN A 203 -2.96 -17.81 -2.43
C ASN A 203 -2.33 -18.55 -1.23
N LEU A 204 -2.08 -17.87 -0.10
CA LEU A 204 -1.45 -18.48 1.07
C LEU A 204 -2.10 -19.80 1.50
N LYS A 205 -3.44 -19.86 1.56
CA LYS A 205 -4.17 -21.10 1.88
C LYS A 205 -3.93 -22.21 0.85
N ARG A 206 -3.93 -21.87 -0.45
CA ARG A 206 -3.64 -22.82 -1.54
C ARG A 206 -2.21 -23.39 -1.42
N PHE A 207 -1.29 -22.57 -0.95
CA PHE A 207 0.09 -22.92 -0.68
C PHE A 207 0.30 -23.69 0.64
N GLY A 208 -0.77 -23.92 1.41
CA GLY A 208 -0.72 -24.70 2.65
C GLY A 208 -0.39 -23.89 3.91
N PHE A 209 -0.33 -22.55 3.83
CA PHE A 209 -0.13 -21.72 5.01
C PHE A 209 -1.42 -21.64 5.86
N LYS A 210 -1.27 -21.76 7.18
CA LYS A 210 -2.34 -21.45 8.14
C LYS A 210 -2.50 -19.93 8.22
N CYS A 211 -3.65 -19.43 7.80
CA CYS A 211 -3.99 -18.00 7.72
C CYS A 211 -5.17 -17.70 8.61
#